data_AF-A0A0U3QEU6-F1
#
_entry.id   AF-A0A0U3QEU6-F1
#
_cell.length_a   1.000
_cell.length_b   1.000
_cell.length_c   1.000
_cell.angle_alpha   90.00
_cell.angle_beta   90.00
_cell.angle_gamma   90.00
#
_symmetry.space_group_name_H-M   'P 1'
#
loop_
_entity.id
_entity.type
_entity.pdbx_description
1 polymer ?
#
loop_
_entity_poly.entity_id
_entity_poly.type
_entity_poly.pdbx_seq_one_letter_code
_entity_poly.pdbx_strand_id
1 'polypeptide(L)'
;MDPFFDFVAHYWWLVFPLSAVMGGWARQWSKASERRHRRRVELYKLKNQAVQAEQASQAAVLSLVAAHDAVNRRWLDYELDVGKLIDFPVMTDVREPLTVAFLRAKREADGLRPAKPEEISTAARLAEYRAAVHSFELAFDVAEREAKRIKDSNFTGPERQRLATARKLLNLALDNAATPAERQTAYRRARRELDGLIVLPEATLAALEEKIAGELDSPHAPE
;
A
#
# COMPACT_ATOMS: atom_id res chain seq x y z
N MET A 1 89.05 30.49 5.41
CA MET A 1 88.12 30.82 6.50
C MET A 1 87.48 32.19 6.26
N ASP A 2 86.50 32.42 5.39
CA ASP A 2 86.10 31.80 4.12
C ASP A 2 85.31 32.89 3.36
N PRO A 3 85.72 33.28 2.13
CA PRO A 3 85.02 34.30 1.33
C PRO A 3 83.55 33.96 1.02
N PHE A 4 83.15 32.72 1.31
CA PHE A 4 81.79 32.23 1.27
C PHE A 4 80.87 32.91 2.32
N PHE A 5 81.35 33.14 3.55
CA PHE A 5 80.52 33.76 4.60
C PHE A 5 80.28 35.26 4.35
N ASP A 6 81.22 35.94 3.69
CA ASP A 6 81.11 37.38 3.38
C ASP A 6 80.10 37.63 2.26
N PHE A 7 80.06 36.74 1.25
CA PHE A 7 79.04 36.76 0.20
C PHE A 7 77.64 36.48 0.78
N VAL A 8 77.51 35.50 1.67
CA VAL A 8 76.22 35.18 2.32
C VAL A 8 75.75 36.31 3.24
N ALA A 9 76.67 36.98 3.94
CA ALA A 9 76.36 38.13 4.79
C ALA A 9 75.93 39.38 3.99
N HIS A 10 76.49 39.59 2.79
CA HIS A 10 76.16 40.75 1.95
C HIS A 10 74.89 40.55 1.10
N TYR A 11 74.66 39.33 0.61
CA TYR A 11 73.53 38.98 -0.27
C TYR A 11 72.37 38.29 0.45
N TRP A 12 72.31 38.33 1.78
CA TRP A 12 71.22 37.78 2.59
C TRP A 12 69.82 38.27 2.15
N TRP A 13 69.75 39.47 1.58
CA TRP A 13 68.52 40.05 1.06
C TRP A 13 67.96 39.33 -0.19
N LEU A 14 68.75 38.50 -0.90
CA LEU A 14 68.29 37.73 -2.07
C LEU A 14 67.31 36.61 -1.71
N VAL A 15 67.23 36.21 -0.44
CA VAL A 15 66.24 35.23 0.03
C VAL A 15 64.81 35.75 -0.16
N PHE A 16 64.59 37.07 -0.07
CA PHE A 16 63.28 37.70 -0.23
C PHE A 16 62.71 37.61 -1.65
N PRO A 17 63.40 38.06 -2.72
CA PRO A 17 62.89 37.91 -4.09
C PRO A 17 62.79 36.44 -4.52
N LEU A 18 63.71 35.58 -4.08
CA LEU A 18 63.65 34.15 -4.38
C LEU A 18 62.43 33.47 -3.72
N SER A 19 62.11 33.85 -2.48
CA SER A 19 60.92 33.36 -1.75
C SER A 19 59.61 33.89 -2.35
N ALA A 20 59.58 35.12 -2.85
CA ALA A 20 58.41 35.68 -3.52
C ALA A 20 58.09 34.95 -4.83
N VAL A 21 59.14 34.60 -5.60
CA VAL A 21 58.99 33.80 -6.82
C VAL A 21 58.54 32.37 -6.48
N MET A 22 59.14 31.69 -5.50
CA MET A 22 58.68 30.36 -5.08
C MET A 22 57.25 30.34 -4.53
N GLY A 23 56.86 31.34 -3.74
CA GLY A 23 55.50 31.45 -3.19
C GLY A 23 54.41 31.68 -4.25
N GLY A 24 54.74 32.37 -5.35
CA GLY A 24 53.83 32.56 -6.49
C GLY A 24 53.52 31.25 -7.24
N TRP A 25 54.53 30.40 -7.44
CA TRP A 25 54.38 29.12 -8.14
C TRP A 25 53.57 28.10 -7.32
N ALA A 26 53.75 28.07 -6.00
CA ALA A 26 52.98 27.22 -5.09
C ALA A 26 51.47 27.54 -5.11
N ARG A 27 51.11 28.84 -5.12
CA ARG A 27 49.71 29.30 -5.16
C ARG A 27 49.01 29.04 -6.50
N GLN A 28 49.77 28.95 -7.60
CA GLN A 28 49.20 28.72 -8.92
C GLN A 28 48.93 27.23 -9.17
N TRP A 29 49.76 26.33 -8.63
CA TRP A 29 49.54 24.89 -8.66
C TRP A 29 48.41 24.44 -7.72
N SER A 30 48.25 25.07 -6.54
CA SER A 30 47.13 24.78 -5.63
C SER A 30 45.77 25.18 -6.22
N LYS A 31 45.68 26.32 -6.93
CA LYS A 31 44.44 26.74 -7.62
C LYS A 31 44.02 25.80 -8.76
N ALA A 32 44.96 25.09 -9.40
CA ALA A 32 44.65 24.13 -10.45
C ALA A 32 44.17 22.77 -9.90
N SER A 33 44.67 22.33 -8.75
CA SER A 33 44.17 21.12 -8.07
C SER A 33 42.78 21.33 -7.47
N GLU A 34 42.51 22.51 -6.88
CA GLU A 34 41.20 22.85 -6.31
C GLU A 34 40.06 22.79 -7.33
N ARG A 35 40.28 23.28 -8.56
CA ARG A 35 39.25 23.23 -9.62
C ARG A 35 38.91 21.79 -10.03
N ARG A 36 39.89 20.89 -10.05
CA ARG A 36 39.68 19.46 -10.36
C ARG A 36 38.92 18.76 -9.23
N HIS A 37 39.23 19.07 -7.98
CA HIS A 37 38.47 18.57 -6.84
C HIS A 37 37.03 19.06 -6.83
N ARG A 38 36.78 20.35 -7.09
CA ARG A 38 35.40 20.88 -7.18
C ARG A 38 34.58 20.17 -8.26
N ARG A 39 35.13 20.03 -9.48
CA ARG A 39 34.48 19.28 -10.57
C ARG A 39 34.20 17.82 -10.20
N ARG A 40 35.15 17.16 -9.52
CA ARG A 40 34.98 15.76 -9.10
C ARG A 40 33.88 15.64 -8.02
N VAL A 41 33.82 16.57 -7.07
CA VAL A 41 32.76 16.62 -6.04
C VAL A 41 31.41 16.92 -6.67
N GLU A 42 31.32 17.85 -7.63
CA GLU A 42 30.08 18.13 -8.38
C GLU A 42 29.60 16.90 -9.15
N LEU A 43 30.51 16.21 -9.86
CA LEU A 43 30.16 14.97 -10.56
C LEU A 43 29.71 13.86 -9.61
N TYR A 44 30.34 13.69 -8.45
CA TYR A 44 29.88 12.74 -7.44
C TYR A 44 28.52 13.12 -6.87
N LYS A 45 28.25 14.41 -6.64
CA LYS A 45 26.94 14.89 -6.20
C LYS A 45 25.86 14.59 -7.26
N LEU A 46 26.12 14.90 -8.53
CA LEU A 46 25.20 14.60 -9.63
C LEU A 46 24.97 13.09 -9.78
N LYS A 47 26.03 12.28 -9.68
CA LYS A 47 25.93 10.81 -9.75
C LYS A 47 25.14 10.26 -8.55
N ASN A 48 25.40 10.74 -7.35
CA ASN A 48 24.65 10.32 -6.15
C ASN A 48 23.19 10.76 -6.22
N GLN A 49 22.90 11.96 -6.74
CA GLN A 49 21.53 12.43 -6.96
C GLN A 49 20.81 11.57 -8.00
N ALA A 50 21.49 11.19 -9.09
CA ALA A 50 20.93 10.28 -10.09
C ALA A 50 20.64 8.89 -9.49
N VAL A 51 21.59 8.33 -8.72
CA VAL A 51 21.39 7.05 -8.02
C VAL A 51 20.24 7.14 -7.00
N GLN A 52 20.13 8.24 -6.26
CA GLN A 52 19.01 8.44 -5.34
C GLN A 52 17.67 8.61 -6.06
N ALA A 53 17.64 9.23 -7.23
CA ALA A 53 16.45 9.33 -8.06
C ALA A 53 16.02 7.97 -8.66
N GLU A 54 17.00 7.09 -8.92
CA GLU A 54 16.74 5.71 -9.36
C GLU A 54 16.37 4.76 -8.21
N GLN A 55 16.63 5.15 -6.96
CA GLN A 55 16.27 4.37 -5.78
C GLN A 55 14.83 4.63 -5.35
N ALA A 56 14.12 3.56 -5.03
CA ALA A 56 12.79 3.67 -4.44
C ALA A 56 12.89 4.18 -2.99
N SER A 57 12.10 5.19 -2.66
CA SER A 57 11.97 5.64 -1.27
C SER A 57 11.15 4.61 -0.48
N GLN A 58 11.73 4.03 0.58
CA GLN A 58 11.04 3.06 1.46
C GLN A 58 9.74 3.63 2.05
N ALA A 59 9.72 4.91 2.42
CA ALA A 59 8.52 5.58 2.91
C ALA A 59 7.36 5.56 1.89
N ALA A 60 7.66 5.70 0.59
CA ALA A 60 6.63 5.61 -0.45
C ALA A 60 6.18 4.17 -0.71
N VAL A 61 7.06 3.18 -0.55
CA VAL A 61 6.65 1.76 -0.62
C VAL A 61 5.68 1.46 0.52
N LEU A 62 6.02 1.86 1.75
CA LEU A 62 5.17 1.67 2.91
C LEU A 62 3.80 2.35 2.76
N SER A 63 3.76 3.58 2.24
CA SER A 63 2.48 4.26 2.02
C SER A 63 1.62 3.58 0.95
N LEU A 64 2.23 3.02 -0.11
CA LEU A 64 1.50 2.25 -1.13
C LEU A 64 1.00 0.91 -0.59
N VAL A 65 1.78 0.21 0.24
CA VAL A 65 1.31 -1.00 0.92
C VAL A 65 0.13 -0.68 1.83
N ALA A 66 0.19 0.42 2.60
CA ALA A 66 -0.92 0.85 3.43
C ALA A 66 -2.18 1.21 2.62
N ALA A 67 -2.02 1.88 1.48
CA ALA A 67 -3.13 2.19 0.57
C ALA A 67 -3.76 0.92 -0.02
N HIS A 68 -2.93 -0.01 -0.48
CA HIS A 68 -3.38 -1.33 -0.94
C HIS A 68 -4.18 -2.05 0.16
N ASP A 69 -3.61 -2.17 1.37
CA ASP A 69 -4.26 -2.86 2.49
C ASP A 69 -5.59 -2.18 2.89
N ALA A 70 -5.71 -0.85 2.73
CA ALA A 70 -6.95 -0.12 2.97
C ALA A 70 -8.06 -0.51 1.98
N VAL A 71 -7.75 -0.61 0.68
CA VAL A 71 -8.72 -1.06 -0.34
C VAL A 71 -9.08 -2.53 -0.12
N ASN A 72 -8.09 -3.39 0.17
CA ASN A 72 -8.34 -4.80 0.49
C ASN A 72 -9.28 -4.96 1.69
N ARG A 73 -9.11 -4.16 2.75
CA ARG A 73 -10.01 -4.20 3.91
C ARG A 73 -11.43 -3.81 3.55
N ARG A 74 -11.61 -2.73 2.77
CA ARG A 74 -12.94 -2.31 2.27
C ARG A 74 -13.60 -3.40 1.45
N TRP A 75 -12.85 -4.09 0.59
CA TRP A 75 -13.35 -5.22 -0.19
C TRP A 75 -13.73 -6.42 0.69
N LEU A 76 -12.87 -6.79 1.65
CA LEU A 76 -13.12 -7.91 2.57
C LEU A 76 -14.41 -7.74 3.36
N ASP A 77 -14.84 -6.51 3.65
CA ASP A 77 -16.14 -6.29 4.27
C ASP A 77 -17.29 -6.85 3.40
N TYR A 78 -17.23 -6.77 2.07
CA TYR A 78 -18.27 -7.31 1.19
C TYR A 78 -18.25 -8.85 1.10
N GLU A 79 -17.08 -9.46 1.30
CA GLU A 79 -16.92 -10.91 1.31
C GLU A 79 -17.23 -11.52 2.68
N LEU A 80 -17.01 -10.82 3.79
CA LEU A 80 -17.15 -11.37 5.14
C LEU A 80 -18.45 -10.93 5.84
N ASP A 81 -18.98 -9.75 5.52
CA ASP A 81 -20.25 -9.27 6.04
C ASP A 81 -21.40 -9.73 5.14
N VAL A 82 -22.12 -10.77 5.59
CA VAL A 82 -23.30 -11.29 4.91
C VAL A 82 -24.34 -10.20 4.63
N GLY A 83 -24.44 -9.21 5.53
CA GLY A 83 -25.32 -8.08 5.36
C GLY A 83 -24.97 -7.25 4.14
N LYS A 84 -23.69 -6.86 4.01
CA LYS A 84 -23.20 -6.14 2.83
C LYS A 84 -23.33 -6.98 1.56
N LEU A 85 -23.12 -8.29 1.65
CA LEU A 85 -23.30 -9.20 0.52
C LEU A 85 -24.75 -9.22 0.02
N ILE A 86 -25.74 -9.23 0.93
CA ILE A 86 -27.16 -9.15 0.56
C ILE A 86 -27.53 -7.78 0.00
N ASP A 87 -27.00 -6.71 0.59
CA ASP A 87 -27.32 -5.33 0.20
C ASP A 87 -26.66 -4.95 -1.14
N PHE A 88 -25.49 -5.54 -1.46
CA PHE A 88 -24.67 -5.25 -2.64
C PHE A 88 -24.13 -6.51 -3.35
N PRO A 89 -25.00 -7.42 -3.82
CA PRO A 89 -24.61 -8.74 -4.32
C PRO A 89 -23.73 -8.69 -5.58
N VAL A 90 -23.84 -7.62 -6.36
CA VAL A 90 -23.02 -7.42 -7.56
C VAL A 90 -21.52 -7.29 -7.24
N MET A 91 -21.13 -6.93 -6.02
CA MET A 91 -19.72 -6.83 -5.62
C MET A 91 -18.97 -8.16 -5.61
N THR A 92 -19.69 -9.29 -5.48
CA THR A 92 -19.12 -10.65 -5.47
C THR A 92 -19.51 -11.42 -6.74
N ASP A 93 -20.38 -10.85 -7.59
CA ASP A 93 -20.81 -11.50 -8.82
C ASP A 93 -19.76 -11.38 -9.94
N VAL A 94 -19.12 -12.50 -10.27
CA VAL A 94 -18.12 -12.60 -11.35
C VAL A 94 -18.69 -12.47 -12.76
N ARG A 95 -20.02 -12.34 -12.91
CA ARG A 95 -20.67 -12.03 -14.20
C ARG A 95 -20.68 -10.53 -14.46
N GLU A 96 -20.54 -9.72 -13.42
CA GLU A 96 -20.60 -8.26 -13.54
C GLU A 96 -19.25 -7.71 -14.05
N PRO A 97 -19.24 -6.95 -15.16
CA PRO A 97 -17.99 -6.56 -15.82
C PRO A 97 -17.13 -5.64 -14.96
N LEU A 98 -17.74 -4.77 -14.14
CA LEU A 98 -17.01 -3.90 -13.22
C LEU A 98 -16.38 -4.71 -12.08
N THR A 99 -17.07 -5.75 -11.63
CA THR A 99 -16.57 -6.65 -10.59
C THR A 99 -15.36 -7.44 -11.10
N VAL A 100 -15.46 -7.98 -12.31
CA VAL A 100 -14.34 -8.64 -12.98
C VAL A 100 -13.16 -7.69 -13.20
N ALA A 101 -13.41 -6.44 -13.60
CA ALA A 101 -12.36 -5.43 -13.78
C ALA A 101 -11.63 -5.14 -12.46
N PHE A 102 -12.36 -4.95 -11.36
CA PHE A 102 -11.74 -4.76 -10.05
C PHE A 102 -10.94 -6.00 -9.61
N LEU A 103 -11.49 -7.21 -9.75
CA LEU A 103 -10.80 -8.45 -9.35
C LEU A 103 -9.50 -8.67 -10.14
N ARG A 104 -9.48 -8.31 -11.43
CA ARG A 104 -8.27 -8.34 -12.25
C ARG A 104 -7.23 -7.33 -11.76
N ALA A 105 -7.64 -6.07 -11.54
CA ALA A 105 -6.75 -5.03 -11.03
C ALA A 105 -6.19 -5.39 -9.65
N LYS A 106 -7.01 -5.98 -8.78
CA LYS A 106 -6.59 -6.52 -7.49
C LYS A 106 -5.51 -7.59 -7.66
N ARG A 107 -5.76 -8.60 -8.51
CA ARG A 107 -4.79 -9.68 -8.75
C ARG A 107 -3.45 -9.16 -9.27
N GLU A 108 -3.47 -8.14 -10.12
CA GLU A 108 -2.27 -7.46 -10.60
C GLU A 108 -1.54 -6.75 -9.46
N ALA A 109 -2.24 -5.96 -8.65
CA ALA A 109 -1.67 -5.30 -7.48
C ALA A 109 -1.11 -6.30 -6.45
N ASP A 110 -1.80 -7.42 -6.20
CA ASP A 110 -1.35 -8.50 -5.31
C ASP A 110 -0.07 -9.15 -5.83
N GLY A 111 0.02 -9.41 -7.14
CA GLY A 111 1.20 -10.01 -7.76
C GLY A 111 2.43 -9.09 -7.73
N LEU A 112 2.21 -7.78 -7.60
CA LEU A 112 3.27 -6.79 -7.52
C LEU A 112 3.62 -6.39 -6.07
N ARG A 113 2.79 -6.82 -5.09
CA ARG A 113 2.94 -6.48 -3.67
C ARG A 113 4.23 -7.10 -3.11
N PRO A 114 5.12 -6.29 -2.51
CA PRO A 114 6.31 -6.83 -1.87
C PRO A 114 5.96 -7.51 -0.55
N ALA A 115 6.69 -8.57 -0.19
CA ALA A 115 6.57 -9.17 1.13
C ALA A 115 7.26 -8.31 2.20
N LYS A 116 8.35 -7.65 1.81
CA LYS A 116 9.08 -6.67 2.62
C LYS A 116 9.32 -5.37 1.84
N PRO A 117 9.20 -4.18 2.46
CA PRO A 117 9.35 -2.91 1.76
C PRO A 117 10.69 -2.75 1.01
N GLU A 118 11.75 -3.42 1.47
CA GLU A 118 13.09 -3.38 0.87
C GLU A 118 13.18 -4.09 -0.48
N GLU A 119 12.21 -4.95 -0.83
CA GLU A 119 12.18 -5.68 -2.10
C GLU A 119 11.94 -4.74 -3.29
N ILE A 120 11.24 -3.62 -3.08
CA ILE A 120 11.13 -2.55 -4.07
C ILE A 120 12.26 -1.57 -3.83
N SER A 121 13.38 -1.80 -4.53
CA SER A 121 14.59 -0.97 -4.42
C SER A 121 14.76 0.02 -5.58
N THR A 122 14.08 -0.19 -6.70
CA THR A 122 14.20 0.66 -7.91
C THR A 122 12.97 1.54 -8.13
N ALA A 123 13.19 2.76 -8.61
CA ALA A 123 12.13 3.71 -8.92
C ALA A 123 11.15 3.17 -9.98
N ALA A 124 11.63 2.39 -10.95
CA ALA A 124 10.80 1.73 -11.95
C ALA A 124 9.82 0.74 -11.31
N ARG A 125 10.30 -0.12 -10.39
CA ARG A 125 9.44 -1.08 -9.69
C ARG A 125 8.44 -0.39 -8.77
N LEU A 126 8.86 0.71 -8.12
CA LEU A 126 7.96 1.55 -7.32
C LEU A 126 6.86 2.17 -8.19
N ALA A 127 7.19 2.66 -9.39
CA ALA A 127 6.22 3.24 -10.31
C ALA A 127 5.22 2.19 -10.84
N GLU A 128 5.69 0.99 -11.16
CA GLU A 128 4.85 -0.14 -11.56
C GLU A 128 3.86 -0.53 -10.46
N TYR A 129 4.35 -0.74 -9.22
CA TYR A 129 3.48 -1.07 -8.10
C TYR A 129 2.49 0.06 -7.80
N ARG A 130 2.92 1.32 -7.85
CA ARG A 130 2.03 2.49 -7.71
C ARG A 130 0.91 2.48 -8.74
N ALA A 131 1.21 2.25 -10.01
CA ALA A 131 0.22 2.23 -11.08
C ALA A 131 -0.81 1.12 -10.86
N ALA A 132 -0.38 -0.06 -10.41
CA ALA A 132 -1.27 -1.17 -10.10
C ALA A 132 -2.17 -0.89 -8.89
N VAL A 133 -1.63 -0.34 -7.80
CA VAL A 133 -2.42 0.04 -6.62
C VAL A 133 -3.46 1.10 -6.98
N HIS A 134 -3.08 2.13 -7.76
CA HIS A 134 -4.02 3.15 -8.22
C HIS A 134 -5.12 2.56 -9.12
N SER A 135 -4.75 1.65 -10.02
CA SER A 135 -5.72 0.97 -10.89
C SER A 135 -6.70 0.11 -10.08
N PHE A 136 -6.20 -0.59 -9.05
CA PHE A 136 -7.02 -1.35 -8.12
C PHE A 136 -8.00 -0.45 -7.35
N GLU A 137 -7.52 0.64 -6.76
CA GLU A 137 -8.35 1.60 -6.02
C GLU A 137 -9.45 2.19 -6.90
N LEU A 138 -9.09 2.66 -8.10
CA LEU A 138 -10.05 3.25 -9.04
C LEU A 138 -11.10 2.22 -9.50
N ALA A 139 -10.68 1.02 -9.87
CA ALA A 139 -11.60 -0.02 -10.31
C ALA A 139 -12.56 -0.42 -9.18
N PHE A 140 -12.06 -0.52 -7.94
CA PHE A 140 -12.89 -0.81 -6.77
C PHE A 140 -13.90 0.30 -6.50
N ASP A 141 -13.50 1.58 -6.53
CA ASP A 141 -14.41 2.70 -6.29
C ASP A 141 -15.47 2.84 -7.39
N VAL A 142 -15.17 2.48 -8.63
CA VAL A 142 -16.16 2.42 -9.72
C VAL A 142 -17.15 1.29 -9.48
N ALA A 143 -16.67 0.07 -9.17
CA ALA A 143 -17.53 -1.06 -8.87
C ALA A 143 -18.43 -0.79 -7.65
N GLU A 144 -17.89 -0.21 -6.58
CA GLU A 144 -18.63 0.11 -5.36
C GLU A 144 -19.72 1.15 -5.61
N ARG A 145 -19.43 2.19 -6.40
CA ARG A 145 -20.43 3.20 -6.76
C ARG A 145 -21.57 2.59 -7.58
N GLU A 146 -21.25 1.71 -8.52
CA GLU A 146 -22.26 1.02 -9.30
C GLU A 146 -23.08 0.06 -8.44
N ALA A 147 -22.44 -0.69 -7.55
CA ALA A 147 -23.13 -1.56 -6.60
C ALA A 147 -24.10 -0.77 -5.71
N LYS A 148 -23.70 0.41 -5.23
CA LYS A 148 -24.57 1.31 -4.46
C LYS A 148 -25.73 1.89 -5.29
N ARG A 149 -25.55 2.03 -6.60
CA ARG A 149 -26.59 2.50 -7.53
C ARG A 149 -27.61 1.40 -7.84
N ILE A 150 -27.14 0.18 -8.11
CA ILE A 150 -27.98 -0.96 -8.48
C ILE A 150 -28.66 -1.56 -7.24
N LYS A 151 -27.92 -1.79 -6.15
CA LYS A 151 -28.37 -2.53 -4.96
C LYS A 151 -29.01 -3.88 -5.34
N ASP A 152 -30.30 -4.05 -5.05
CA ASP A 152 -31.10 -5.23 -5.33
C ASP A 152 -32.00 -5.07 -6.59
N SER A 153 -31.77 -4.04 -7.41
CA SER A 153 -32.59 -3.75 -8.59
C SER A 153 -32.55 -4.85 -9.65
N ASN A 154 -31.50 -5.69 -9.66
CA ASN A 154 -31.37 -6.83 -10.58
C ASN A 154 -32.27 -8.03 -10.20
N PHE A 155 -32.86 -8.02 -8.99
CA PHE A 155 -33.79 -9.05 -8.54
C PHE A 155 -35.23 -8.66 -8.84
N THR A 156 -36.09 -9.65 -9.07
CA THR A 156 -37.53 -9.46 -9.19
C THR A 156 -38.18 -9.08 -7.84
N GLY A 157 -39.41 -8.58 -7.87
CA GLY A 157 -40.14 -8.21 -6.64
C GLY A 157 -40.20 -9.33 -5.58
N PRO A 158 -40.59 -10.57 -5.94
CA PRO A 158 -40.58 -11.71 -5.02
C PRO A 158 -39.19 -12.04 -4.47
N GLU A 159 -38.15 -11.96 -5.32
CA GLU A 159 -36.76 -12.23 -4.90
C GLU A 159 -36.25 -11.18 -3.92
N ARG A 160 -36.53 -9.89 -4.16
CA ARG A 160 -36.21 -8.81 -3.21
C ARG A 160 -36.88 -9.04 -1.85
N GLN A 161 -38.11 -9.54 -1.82
CA GLN A 161 -38.80 -9.86 -0.58
C GLN A 161 -38.15 -11.02 0.17
N ARG A 162 -37.66 -12.05 -0.55
CA ARG A 162 -36.86 -13.14 0.04
C ARG A 162 -35.55 -12.62 0.62
N LEU A 163 -34.82 -11.76 -0.11
CA LEU A 163 -33.59 -11.10 0.39
C LEU A 163 -33.85 -10.27 1.65
N ALA A 164 -34.90 -9.45 1.66
CA ALA A 164 -35.29 -8.66 2.82
C ALA A 164 -35.66 -9.53 4.03
N THR A 165 -36.27 -10.70 3.79
CA THR A 165 -36.61 -11.67 4.83
C THR A 165 -35.37 -12.36 5.37
N ALA A 166 -34.45 -12.78 4.50
CA ALA A 166 -33.14 -13.33 4.88
C ALA A 166 -32.35 -12.35 5.74
N ARG A 167 -32.32 -11.06 5.37
CA ARG A 167 -31.65 -10.00 6.14
C ARG A 167 -32.16 -9.89 7.57
N LYS A 168 -33.49 -9.91 7.75
CA LYS A 168 -34.11 -9.88 9.09
C LYS A 168 -33.76 -11.12 9.92
N LEU A 169 -33.80 -12.30 9.30
CA LEU A 169 -33.47 -13.55 9.95
C LEU A 169 -31.99 -13.63 10.36
N LEU A 170 -31.08 -13.08 9.55
CA LEU A 170 -29.66 -13.01 9.90
C LEU A 170 -29.40 -12.03 11.03
N ASN A 171 -30.08 -10.88 11.05
CA ASN A 171 -29.98 -9.97 12.18
C ASN A 171 -30.43 -10.64 13.48
N LEU A 172 -31.49 -11.45 13.44
CA LEU A 172 -31.92 -12.24 14.60
C LEU A 172 -30.91 -13.36 14.96
N ALA A 173 -30.28 -13.97 13.97
CA ALA A 173 -29.26 -15.00 14.21
C ALA A 173 -27.98 -14.43 14.86
N LEU A 174 -27.71 -13.14 14.65
CA LEU A 174 -26.61 -12.38 15.23
C LEU A 174 -27.01 -11.60 16.50
N ASP A 175 -28.27 -11.68 16.92
CA ASP A 175 -28.75 -10.95 18.09
C ASP A 175 -28.44 -11.71 19.38
N ASN A 176 -27.61 -11.11 20.23
CA ASN A 176 -27.23 -11.64 21.54
C ASN A 176 -28.38 -11.75 22.54
N ALA A 177 -29.48 -11.01 22.33
CA ALA A 177 -30.67 -11.12 23.18
C ALA A 177 -31.50 -12.38 22.90
N ALA A 178 -31.29 -13.04 21.75
CA ALA A 178 -32.03 -14.24 21.35
C ALA A 178 -31.40 -15.52 21.90
N THR A 179 -32.24 -16.52 22.16
CA THR A 179 -31.74 -17.82 22.66
C THR A 179 -30.92 -18.55 21.58
N PRO A 180 -29.94 -19.39 21.97
CA PRO A 180 -29.14 -20.18 21.02
C PRO A 180 -29.97 -20.96 19.97
N ALA A 181 -31.09 -21.55 20.39
CA ALA A 181 -31.97 -22.33 19.53
C ALA A 181 -32.72 -21.46 18.50
N GLU A 182 -33.14 -20.26 18.91
CA GLU A 182 -33.76 -19.27 18.02
C GLU A 182 -32.76 -18.77 16.98
N ARG A 183 -31.52 -18.48 17.39
CA ARG A 183 -30.45 -18.04 16.48
C ARG A 183 -30.13 -19.09 15.42
N GLN A 184 -29.95 -20.35 15.82
CA GLN A 184 -29.70 -21.45 14.88
C GLN A 184 -30.89 -21.69 13.93
N THR A 185 -32.12 -21.52 14.41
CA THR A 185 -33.32 -21.67 13.58
C THR A 185 -33.45 -20.53 12.58
N ALA A 186 -33.16 -19.30 13.01
CA ALA A 186 -33.12 -18.11 12.17
C ALA A 186 -32.04 -18.24 11.09
N TYR A 187 -30.82 -18.68 11.44
CA TYR A 187 -29.74 -18.95 10.50
C TYR A 187 -30.14 -19.99 9.43
N ARG A 188 -30.65 -21.16 9.83
CA ARG A 188 -31.09 -22.21 8.90
C ARG A 188 -32.22 -21.76 7.98
N ARG A 189 -33.07 -20.85 8.45
CA ARG A 189 -34.15 -20.27 7.63
C ARG A 189 -33.60 -19.23 6.67
N ALA A 190 -32.72 -18.33 7.12
CA ALA A 190 -32.07 -17.35 6.27
C ALA A 190 -31.31 -18.01 5.11
N ARG A 191 -30.56 -19.08 5.38
CA ARG A 191 -29.83 -19.84 4.35
C ARG A 191 -30.76 -20.40 3.26
N ARG A 192 -31.96 -20.87 3.65
CA ARG A 192 -32.98 -21.33 2.69
C ARG A 192 -33.56 -20.19 1.86
N GLU A 193 -33.74 -19.00 2.45
CA GLU A 193 -34.24 -17.84 1.71
C GLU A 193 -33.22 -17.33 0.69
N LEU A 194 -31.92 -17.39 1.01
CA LEU A 194 -30.83 -16.98 0.11
C LEU A 194 -30.52 -18.01 -0.98
N ASP A 195 -30.93 -19.26 -0.78
CA ASP A 195 -30.66 -20.35 -1.71
C ASP A 195 -31.25 -20.06 -3.11
N GLY A 196 -30.42 -20.27 -4.13
CA GLY A 196 -30.71 -19.95 -5.52
C GLY A 196 -30.73 -18.46 -5.89
N LEU A 197 -30.57 -17.53 -4.94
CA LEU A 197 -30.50 -16.09 -5.22
C LEU A 197 -29.07 -15.57 -5.21
N ILE A 198 -28.31 -15.90 -4.16
CA ILE A 198 -26.94 -15.45 -3.99
C ILE A 198 -26.10 -16.62 -3.49
N VAL A 199 -24.93 -16.81 -4.10
CA VAL A 199 -23.93 -17.78 -3.62
C VAL A 199 -23.17 -17.13 -2.47
N LEU A 200 -23.26 -17.71 -1.28
CA LEU A 200 -22.47 -17.27 -0.13
C LEU A 200 -21.07 -17.91 -0.21
N PRO A 201 -20.00 -17.11 -0.24
CA PRO A 201 -18.64 -17.63 -0.12
C PRO A 201 -18.45 -18.43 1.17
N GLU A 202 -17.61 -19.48 1.10
CA GLU A 202 -17.29 -20.31 2.27
C GLU A 202 -16.69 -19.49 3.42
N ALA A 203 -15.88 -18.48 3.09
CA ALA A 203 -15.29 -17.56 4.06
C ALA A 203 -16.36 -16.75 4.81
N THR A 204 -17.43 -16.31 4.13
CA THR A 204 -18.55 -15.60 4.75
C THR A 204 -19.31 -16.52 5.71
N LEU A 205 -19.54 -17.77 5.30
CA LEU A 205 -20.21 -18.77 6.13
C LEU A 205 -19.39 -19.08 7.38
N ALA A 206 -18.09 -19.32 7.23
CA ALA A 206 -17.19 -19.57 8.35
C ALA A 206 -17.16 -18.39 9.33
N ALA A 207 -17.04 -17.15 8.83
CA ALA A 207 -17.04 -15.95 9.65
C ALA A 207 -18.38 -15.74 10.38
N LEU A 208 -19.50 -16.10 9.75
CA LEU A 208 -20.82 -16.04 10.38
C LEU A 208 -20.97 -17.12 11.46
N GLU A 209 -20.55 -18.35 11.19
CA GLU A 209 -20.61 -19.47 12.14
C GLU A 209 -19.71 -19.23 13.35
N GLU A 210 -18.50 -18.67 13.14
CA GLU A 210 -17.62 -18.26 14.23
C GLU A 210 -18.26 -17.19 15.12
N LYS A 211 -18.94 -16.18 14.54
CA LYS A 211 -19.65 -15.17 15.34
C LYS A 211 -20.80 -15.79 16.14
N ILE A 212 -21.60 -16.63 15.51
CA ILE A 212 -22.72 -17.31 16.17
C ILE A 212 -22.21 -18.23 17.29
N ALA A 213 -21.06 -18.89 17.10
CA ALA A 213 -20.47 -19.83 18.05
C ALA A 213 -19.65 -19.17 19.18
N GLY A 214 -18.84 -18.16 18.88
CA GLY A 214 -18.05 -17.43 19.88
C GLY A 214 -18.93 -16.69 20.91
N GLU A 215 -20.15 -16.32 20.50
CA GLU A 215 -21.18 -15.75 21.38
C GLU A 215 -22.03 -16.83 22.11
N LEU A 216 -21.76 -18.12 21.90
CA LEU A 216 -22.32 -19.23 22.71
C LEU A 216 -21.44 -19.60 23.90
N ASP A 217 -20.12 -19.38 23.81
CA ASP A 217 -19.13 -19.78 24.82
C ASP A 217 -18.75 -18.66 25.81
N SER A 218 -19.25 -17.43 25.63
CA SER A 218 -19.07 -16.35 26.60
C SER A 218 -20.02 -16.55 27.79
N PRO A 219 -19.53 -16.93 29.00
CA PRO A 219 -20.40 -17.02 30.16
C PRO A 219 -20.79 -15.59 30.54
N HIS A 220 -22.08 -15.28 30.53
CA HIS A 220 -22.59 -14.10 31.20
C HIS A 220 -22.05 -14.08 32.64
N ALA A 221 -21.17 -13.14 32.95
CA ALA A 221 -20.85 -12.80 34.33
C ALA A 221 -22.11 -12.17 34.94
N PRO A 222 -22.69 -12.74 36.02
CA PRO A 222 -23.78 -12.08 36.71
C PRO A 222 -23.23 -10.86 37.48
N GLU A 223 -23.94 -9.72 37.35
CA GLU A 223 -23.83 -8.57 38.26
C GLU A 223 -24.27 -8.94 39.69
#